data_AF-A0A8T0V6G0-F1
#
_entry.id   AF-A0A8T0V6G0-F1
#
_cell.length_a   1.000
_cell.length_b   1.000
_cell.length_c   1.000
_cell.angle_alpha   90.00
_cell.angle_beta   90.00
_cell.angle_gamma   90.00
#
_symmetry.space_group_name_H-M   'P 1'
#
loop_
_entity.id
_entity.type
_entity.pdbx_description
1 polymer ?
#
loop_
_entity_poly.entity_id
_entity_poly.type
_entity_poly.pdbx_seq_one_letter_code
_entity_poly.pdbx_strand_id
1 'polypeptide(L)'
;MYPCLQLLDDRADKTRAGCIVLISDGVDKSQFMWSHESLAPTDPIRGLLRKYPVHTLGLFKADPKALHYIAKESYGTYSSITDNKDLDKNIMEALAVCLAGLKTIVAFDTCVDITSSSLEITRVDSGGYTRRAAPGSGISIGMLCAGEVKDLVVYFSYTTGSWERGYYTTLSGITARVTYKDMPGGQASTSTNNCSVSVAVHTTQDGSLPANPCPPFPLVLQQMVRFKVVDLLIGILQELKALKKDAGGAKEKDGVDDPVLQSIAANMLQRKWMEFKQSDESWKAATPKSLLDLGSIDGDVNAMVGILRKGLGVGCIYSWLSSHEMQRATVTGLPAEAMFRTPVMEMMVQKVHRQLLLKEAYEQVAEDRAVYDGAIGLLDGINKRFQLWCKLDAEVPPAFQLDHQHQDDESRNLTDVLHGGISRARQHDIYLAAIHAIKQWQSSSTPERRRMATGRTSRRMHA
;
A
#
# COMPACT_ATOMS: atom_id res chain seq x y z
N MET A 1 0.41 19.74 -15.67
CA MET A 1 -0.62 20.22 -14.73
C MET A 1 -1.59 21.22 -15.37
N TYR A 2 -1.10 22.31 -16.01
CA TYR A 2 -1.95 23.31 -16.69
C TYR A 2 -3.02 22.76 -17.64
N PRO A 3 -2.74 21.79 -18.54
CA PRO A 3 -3.77 21.27 -19.45
C PRO A 3 -4.94 20.58 -18.74
N CYS A 4 -4.65 19.86 -17.64
CA CYS A 4 -5.68 19.18 -16.86
C CYS A 4 -6.61 20.18 -16.16
N LEU A 5 -6.05 21.29 -15.67
CA LEU A 5 -6.82 22.32 -14.99
C LEU A 5 -7.74 23.04 -15.97
N GLN A 6 -7.22 23.40 -17.14
CA GLN A 6 -8.04 23.96 -18.21
C GLN A 6 -9.19 23.03 -18.58
N LEU A 7 -8.92 21.72 -18.73
CA LEU A 7 -9.97 20.74 -19.00
C LEU A 7 -11.03 20.68 -17.89
N LEU A 8 -10.65 20.83 -16.62
CA LEU A 8 -11.60 20.87 -15.50
C LEU A 8 -12.38 22.19 -15.43
N ASP A 9 -11.78 23.30 -15.85
CA ASP A 9 -12.38 24.63 -15.85
C ASP A 9 -13.37 24.84 -17.00
N ASP A 10 -13.06 24.25 -18.16
CA ASP A 10 -13.83 24.34 -19.39
C ASP A 10 -15.06 23.39 -19.40
N ARG A 11 -15.26 22.61 -18.32
CA ARG A 11 -16.44 21.76 -18.19
C ARG A 11 -17.71 22.61 -18.19
N ALA A 12 -18.64 22.23 -19.06
CA ALA A 12 -19.98 22.85 -19.12
C ALA A 12 -20.74 22.64 -17.80
N ASP A 13 -20.60 21.45 -17.21
CA ASP A 13 -21.18 21.12 -15.92
C ASP A 13 -20.18 21.35 -14.78
N LYS A 14 -20.35 22.48 -14.08
CA LYS A 14 -19.55 22.86 -12.91
C LYS A 14 -20.11 22.32 -11.59
N THR A 15 -21.24 21.61 -11.62
CA THR A 15 -21.87 21.02 -10.43
C THR A 15 -21.24 19.68 -10.04
N ARG A 16 -20.40 19.11 -10.92
CA ARG A 16 -19.66 17.87 -10.65
C ARG A 16 -18.31 18.15 -10.00
N ALA A 17 -17.95 17.31 -9.02
CA ALA A 17 -16.64 17.36 -8.38
C ALA A 17 -15.51 17.31 -9.41
N GLY A 18 -14.49 18.16 -9.22
CA GLY A 18 -13.24 18.12 -9.97
C GLY A 18 -12.12 17.55 -9.13
N CYS A 19 -11.43 16.55 -9.65
CA CYS A 19 -10.27 15.94 -9.03
C CYS A 19 -9.28 15.51 -10.12
N ILE A 20 -8.01 15.41 -9.77
CA ILE A 20 -6.94 14.93 -10.64
C ILE A 20 -6.35 13.69 -10.00
N VAL A 21 -6.16 12.63 -10.80
CA VAL A 21 -5.34 11.48 -10.41
C VAL A 21 -4.06 11.57 -11.23
N LEU A 22 -2.93 11.73 -10.54
CA LEU A 22 -1.61 11.84 -11.15
C LEU A 22 -0.81 10.58 -10.82
N ILE A 23 -0.37 9.87 -11.85
CA ILE A 23 0.46 8.67 -11.72
C ILE A 23 1.83 9.00 -12.29
N SER A 24 2.90 8.66 -11.57
CA SER A 24 4.28 8.83 -12.03
C SER A 24 5.12 7.64 -11.59
N ASP A 25 6.05 7.23 -12.44
CA ASP A 25 7.09 6.23 -12.18
C ASP A 25 8.51 6.85 -12.11
N GLY A 26 8.62 8.16 -12.31
CA GLY A 26 9.90 8.85 -12.47
C GLY A 26 10.03 10.15 -11.67
N VAL A 27 11.23 10.73 -11.78
CA VAL A 27 11.59 12.01 -11.19
C VAL A 27 11.31 13.14 -12.18
N ASP A 28 10.82 14.27 -11.67
CA ASP A 28 10.64 15.48 -12.47
C ASP A 28 12.01 16.02 -12.91
N LYS A 29 12.27 16.02 -14.22
CA LYS A 29 13.51 16.54 -14.81
C LYS A 29 13.47 18.05 -15.04
N SER A 30 12.34 18.69 -14.76
CA SER A 30 12.26 20.13 -14.80
C SER A 30 13.10 20.73 -13.65
N GLN A 31 13.59 21.95 -13.83
CA GLN A 31 14.29 22.66 -12.75
C GLN A 31 13.36 23.10 -11.61
N PHE A 32 12.10 22.66 -11.64
CA PHE A 32 11.09 23.07 -10.68
C PHE A 32 11.26 22.29 -9.38
N MET A 33 11.53 23.02 -8.30
CA MET A 33 11.68 22.43 -6.98
C MET A 33 10.33 22.35 -6.28
N TRP A 34 9.77 21.15 -6.19
CA TRP A 34 8.57 20.86 -5.40
C TRP A 34 8.90 20.83 -3.90
N SER A 35 8.86 21.98 -3.23
CA SER A 35 9.13 22.06 -1.79
C SER A 35 8.52 23.29 -1.10
N HIS A 36 8.36 23.21 0.23
CA HIS A 36 7.90 24.36 1.04
C HIS A 36 8.90 25.52 1.10
N GLU A 37 10.18 25.30 0.79
CA GLU A 37 11.25 26.31 0.83
C GLU A 37 11.37 27.13 -0.47
N SER A 38 10.91 26.57 -1.60
CA SER A 38 11.09 27.18 -2.93
C SER A 38 9.94 28.08 -3.36
N LEU A 39 8.79 28.06 -2.66
CA LEU A 39 7.58 28.75 -3.08
C LEU A 39 7.11 29.70 -1.98
N ALA A 40 7.14 31.01 -2.28
CA ALA A 40 6.57 32.02 -1.41
C ALA A 40 5.10 31.69 -1.09
N PRO A 41 4.55 32.12 0.07
CA PRO A 41 3.13 31.92 0.39
C PRO A 41 2.18 32.46 -0.70
N THR A 42 2.65 33.41 -1.50
CA THR A 42 1.95 34.08 -2.62
C THR A 42 2.22 33.46 -3.99
N ASP A 43 2.94 32.34 -4.06
CA ASP A 43 3.29 31.74 -5.35
C ASP A 43 2.02 31.30 -6.11
N PRO A 44 1.84 31.72 -7.38
CA PRO A 44 0.67 31.38 -8.18
C PRO A 44 0.45 29.87 -8.33
N ILE A 45 1.50 29.04 -8.26
CA ILE A 45 1.41 27.58 -8.37
C ILE A 45 0.66 26.98 -7.17
N ARG A 46 0.80 27.57 -5.97
CA ARG A 46 -0.01 27.14 -4.81
C ARG A 46 -1.49 27.45 -5.00
N GLY A 47 -1.80 28.63 -5.52
CA GLY A 47 -3.18 28.99 -5.87
C GLY A 47 -3.76 28.03 -6.91
N LEU A 48 -2.92 27.62 -7.87
CA LEU A 48 -3.28 26.67 -8.91
C LEU A 48 -3.54 25.26 -8.36
N LEU A 49 -2.66 24.75 -7.49
CA LEU A 49 -2.79 23.45 -6.85
C LEU A 49 -4.04 23.34 -5.98
N ARG A 50 -4.40 24.42 -5.28
CA ARG A 50 -5.56 24.44 -4.38
C ARG A 50 -6.92 24.42 -5.10
N LYS A 51 -6.92 24.55 -6.43
CA LYS A 51 -8.16 24.62 -7.22
C LYS A 51 -8.90 23.29 -7.28
N TYR A 52 -8.16 22.18 -7.44
CA TYR A 52 -8.72 20.84 -7.48
C TYR A 52 -7.79 19.87 -6.76
N PRO A 53 -8.32 18.94 -5.95
CA PRO A 53 -7.49 17.94 -5.29
C PRO A 53 -6.77 17.02 -6.27
N VAL A 54 -5.47 16.84 -6.01
CA VAL A 54 -4.59 15.97 -6.80
C VAL A 54 -4.22 14.75 -5.96
N HIS A 55 -4.77 13.60 -6.30
CA HIS A 55 -4.37 12.32 -5.74
C HIS A 55 -3.20 11.76 -6.54
N THR A 56 -2.06 11.57 -5.89
CA THR A 56 -0.81 11.15 -6.52
C THR A 56 -0.50 9.68 -6.22
N LEU A 57 -0.10 8.93 -7.25
CA LEU A 57 0.36 7.55 -7.14
C LEU A 57 1.80 7.49 -7.64
N GLY A 58 2.74 7.23 -6.74
CA GLY A 58 4.14 7.02 -7.07
C GLY A 58 4.40 5.54 -7.29
N LEU A 59 4.81 5.17 -8.49
CA LEU A 59 5.23 3.82 -8.85
C LEU A 59 6.76 3.72 -8.77
N PHE A 60 7.27 2.60 -8.26
CA PHE A 60 8.69 2.28 -8.29
C PHE A 60 9.59 3.38 -7.68
N LYS A 61 10.35 4.10 -8.52
CA LYS A 61 11.35 5.10 -8.17
C LYS A 61 10.88 6.54 -8.40
N ALA A 62 9.57 6.76 -8.47
CA ALA A 62 9.01 8.11 -8.55
C ALA A 62 9.50 8.98 -7.39
N ASP A 63 9.64 10.29 -7.61
CA ASP A 63 10.02 11.21 -6.53
C ASP A 63 8.89 11.33 -5.49
N PRO A 64 9.02 10.70 -4.30
CA PRO A 64 7.94 10.68 -3.33
C PRO A 64 7.72 12.06 -2.69
N LYS A 65 8.77 12.88 -2.61
CA LYS A 65 8.70 14.21 -2.01
C LYS A 65 7.89 15.15 -2.89
N ALA A 66 8.15 15.15 -4.20
CA ALA A 66 7.42 15.98 -5.15
C ALA A 66 5.93 15.58 -5.20
N LEU A 67 5.65 14.28 -5.32
CA LEU A 67 4.27 13.77 -5.38
C LEU A 67 3.48 14.01 -4.08
N HIS A 68 4.13 13.85 -2.92
CA HIS A 68 3.51 14.18 -1.64
C HIS A 68 3.25 15.69 -1.51
N TYR A 69 4.20 16.55 -1.94
CA TYR A 69 4.02 18.00 -1.92
C TYR A 69 2.82 18.44 -2.77
N ILE A 70 2.71 17.94 -4.01
CA ILE A 70 1.58 18.22 -4.90
C ILE A 70 0.26 17.80 -4.27
N ALA A 71 0.20 16.58 -3.71
CA ALA A 71 -1.01 16.09 -3.05
C ALA A 71 -1.39 16.93 -1.84
N LYS A 72 -0.41 17.24 -0.97
CA LYS A 72 -0.64 18.02 0.25
C LYS A 72 -1.16 19.42 -0.04
N GLU A 73 -0.50 20.17 -0.93
CA GLU A 73 -0.92 21.54 -1.25
C GLU A 73 -2.26 21.62 -1.99
N SER A 74 -2.66 20.54 -2.68
CA SER A 74 -3.97 20.45 -3.36
C SER A 74 -5.08 19.86 -2.50
N TYR A 75 -4.81 19.48 -1.25
CA TYR A 75 -5.74 18.72 -0.39
C TYR A 75 -6.11 17.32 -0.93
N GLY A 76 -5.23 16.73 -1.76
CA GLY A 76 -5.31 15.34 -2.21
C GLY A 76 -4.57 14.37 -1.29
N THR A 77 -4.22 13.20 -1.81
CA THR A 77 -3.49 12.15 -1.08
C THR A 77 -2.39 11.54 -1.94
N TYR A 78 -1.30 11.10 -1.32
CA TYR A 78 -0.20 10.41 -1.97
C TYR A 78 -0.18 8.93 -1.56
N SER A 79 -0.15 8.03 -2.56
CA SER A 79 0.07 6.60 -2.37
C SER A 79 1.41 6.19 -2.97
N SER A 80 2.19 5.42 -2.20
CA SER A 80 3.49 4.92 -2.61
C SER A 80 3.36 3.43 -2.91
N ILE A 81 3.67 3.06 -4.15
CA ILE A 81 3.59 1.69 -4.63
C ILE A 81 5.01 1.25 -4.97
N THR A 82 5.61 0.52 -4.04
CA THR A 82 6.98 0.02 -4.17
C THR A 82 7.03 -1.21 -5.07
N ASP A 83 8.19 -1.42 -5.70
CA ASP A 83 8.45 -2.62 -6.49
C ASP A 83 8.45 -3.85 -5.60
N ASN A 84 7.37 -4.62 -5.65
CA ASN A 84 7.21 -5.85 -4.90
C ASN A 84 6.35 -6.85 -5.70
N LYS A 85 6.29 -8.09 -5.21
CA LYS A 85 5.57 -9.19 -5.88
C LYS A 85 4.07 -8.93 -6.06
N ASP A 86 3.52 -7.96 -5.32
CA ASP A 86 2.11 -7.61 -5.28
C ASP A 86 1.82 -6.29 -6.01
N LEU A 87 2.67 -5.88 -6.96
CA LEU A 87 2.56 -4.60 -7.66
C LEU A 87 1.16 -4.38 -8.28
N ASP A 88 0.67 -5.33 -9.07
CA ASP A 88 -0.64 -5.24 -9.74
C ASP A 88 -1.76 -5.10 -8.72
N LYS A 89 -1.68 -5.85 -7.63
CA LYS A 89 -2.62 -5.77 -6.51
C LYS A 89 -2.61 -4.39 -5.88
N ASN A 90 -1.43 -3.86 -5.56
CA ASN A 90 -1.27 -2.57 -4.91
C ASN A 90 -1.74 -1.40 -5.79
N ILE A 91 -1.51 -1.47 -7.12
CA ILE A 91 -2.04 -0.51 -8.08
C ILE A 91 -3.57 -0.55 -8.11
N MET A 92 -4.14 -1.74 -8.24
CA MET A 92 -5.60 -1.91 -8.31
C MET A 92 -6.28 -1.49 -7.01
N GLU A 93 -5.65 -1.75 -5.86
CA GLU A 93 -6.12 -1.31 -4.55
C GLU A 93 -6.05 0.21 -4.39
N ALA A 94 -4.94 0.84 -4.80
CA ALA A 94 -4.80 2.30 -4.75
C ALA A 94 -5.86 3.00 -5.62
N LEU A 95 -6.09 2.47 -6.83
CA LEU A 95 -7.14 2.96 -7.72
C LEU A 95 -8.53 2.72 -7.12
N ALA A 96 -8.80 1.56 -6.52
CA ALA A 96 -10.07 1.26 -5.87
C ALA A 96 -10.37 2.23 -4.73
N VAL A 97 -9.41 2.45 -3.82
CA VAL A 97 -9.56 3.41 -2.71
C VAL A 97 -9.82 4.81 -3.23
N CYS A 98 -9.02 5.28 -4.20
CA CYS A 98 -9.17 6.61 -4.79
C CYS A 98 -10.54 6.78 -5.46
N LEU A 99 -10.91 5.88 -6.38
CA LEU A 99 -12.17 5.96 -7.12
C LEU A 99 -13.40 5.79 -6.23
N ALA A 100 -13.32 4.96 -5.19
CA ALA A 100 -14.40 4.81 -4.22
C ALA A 100 -14.64 6.13 -3.46
N GLY A 101 -13.57 6.80 -2.99
CA GLY A 101 -13.70 8.10 -2.32
C GLY A 101 -14.29 9.17 -3.25
N LEU A 102 -13.78 9.27 -4.49
CA LEU A 102 -14.29 10.24 -5.46
C LEU A 102 -15.78 10.06 -5.80
N LYS A 103 -16.28 8.82 -5.73
CA LYS A 103 -17.70 8.50 -5.97
C LYS A 103 -18.61 8.83 -4.79
N THR A 104 -18.06 9.07 -3.60
CA THR A 104 -18.83 9.29 -2.38
C THR A 104 -18.63 10.68 -1.79
N ILE A 105 -18.12 11.64 -2.57
CA ILE A 105 -18.02 13.03 -2.11
C ILE A 105 -19.42 13.57 -1.80
N VAL A 106 -19.62 14.08 -0.59
CA VAL A 106 -20.91 14.59 -0.09
C VAL A 106 -20.85 16.03 0.39
N ALA A 107 -19.67 16.56 0.65
CA ALA A 107 -19.51 17.94 1.12
C ALA A 107 -18.28 18.58 0.49
N PHE A 108 -18.43 19.85 0.11
CA PHE A 108 -17.40 20.71 -0.50
C PHE A 108 -17.10 21.90 0.40
N ASP A 109 -15.90 22.49 0.25
CA ASP A 109 -15.45 23.67 1.00
C ASP A 109 -15.67 23.58 2.53
N THR A 110 -15.55 22.37 3.08
CA THR A 110 -15.85 22.08 4.48
C THR A 110 -14.90 22.85 5.39
N CYS A 111 -15.47 23.48 6.42
CA CYS A 111 -14.79 24.25 7.44
C CYS A 111 -15.27 23.83 8.82
N VAL A 112 -14.33 23.73 9.76
CA VAL A 112 -14.62 23.49 11.18
C VAL A 112 -14.28 24.74 11.97
N ASP A 113 -15.29 25.40 12.52
CA ASP A 113 -15.14 26.54 13.40
C ASP A 113 -15.19 26.07 14.86
N ILE A 114 -14.16 26.40 15.63
CA ILE A 114 -14.01 26.02 17.04
C ILE A 114 -13.97 27.29 17.87
N THR A 115 -14.90 27.41 18.81
CA THR A 115 -15.09 28.61 19.64
C THR A 115 -15.25 28.23 21.11
N SER A 116 -14.93 29.15 22.00
CA SER A 116 -15.22 29.03 23.42
C SER A 116 -15.54 30.41 24.00
N SER A 117 -16.45 30.45 24.97
CA SER A 117 -16.84 31.66 25.69
C SER A 117 -16.13 31.82 27.04
N SER A 118 -15.62 30.73 27.63
CA SER A 118 -14.98 30.76 28.96
C SER A 118 -13.64 30.04 29.04
N LEU A 119 -13.20 29.38 27.98
CA LEU A 119 -11.88 28.76 27.90
C LEU A 119 -11.01 29.50 26.89
N GLU A 120 -9.72 29.55 27.15
CA GLU A 120 -8.73 30.06 26.21
C GLU A 120 -8.22 28.89 25.37
N ILE A 121 -8.54 28.88 24.07
CA ILE A 121 -8.00 27.88 23.14
C ILE A 121 -6.54 28.23 22.85
N THR A 122 -5.62 27.42 23.35
CA THR A 122 -4.17 27.65 23.22
C THR A 122 -3.61 27.07 21.93
N ARG A 123 -4.15 25.93 21.49
CA ARG A 123 -3.69 25.21 20.30
C ARG A 123 -4.79 24.33 19.74
N VAL A 124 -4.82 24.16 18.42
CA VAL A 124 -5.62 23.13 17.76
C VAL A 124 -4.72 22.34 16.84
N ASP A 125 -4.60 21.05 17.09
CA ASP A 125 -3.97 20.12 16.16
C ASP A 125 -5.00 19.60 15.17
N SER A 126 -4.84 20.01 13.91
CA SER A 126 -5.70 19.65 12.80
C SER A 126 -5.00 18.77 11.76
N GLY A 127 -3.89 18.11 12.13
CA GLY A 127 -3.07 17.37 11.17
C GLY A 127 -2.56 18.27 10.04
N GLY A 128 -2.72 17.84 8.79
CA GLY A 128 -2.29 18.58 7.60
C GLY A 128 -3.24 19.70 7.15
N TYR A 129 -4.36 19.92 7.85
CA TYR A 129 -5.33 20.93 7.47
C TYR A 129 -4.90 22.33 7.89
N THR A 130 -5.09 23.29 6.97
CA THR A 130 -4.69 24.68 7.18
C THR A 130 -5.77 25.47 7.90
N ARG A 131 -5.39 26.19 8.96
CA ARG A 131 -6.22 27.25 9.54
C ARG A 131 -6.37 28.38 8.52
N ARG A 132 -7.59 28.92 8.38
CA ARG A 132 -7.84 30.07 7.51
C ARG A 132 -7.10 31.32 8.04
N ALA A 133 -6.73 32.21 7.12
CA ALA A 133 -5.85 33.35 7.44
C ALA A 133 -6.52 34.45 8.29
N ALA A 134 -7.85 34.48 8.37
CA ALA A 134 -8.56 35.51 9.12
C ALA A 134 -8.58 35.20 10.64
N PRO A 135 -8.46 36.20 11.53
CA PRO A 135 -8.63 36.01 12.97
C PRO A 135 -10.01 35.38 13.27
N GLY A 136 -10.03 34.32 14.08
CA GLY A 136 -11.26 33.58 14.40
C GLY A 136 -11.79 32.67 13.28
N SER A 137 -11.08 32.54 12.16
CA SER A 137 -11.50 31.68 11.06
C SER A 137 -11.14 30.21 11.28
N GLY A 138 -12.09 29.33 10.95
CA GLY A 138 -11.98 27.90 11.16
C GLY A 138 -10.93 27.19 10.32
N ILE A 139 -10.94 25.87 10.48
CA ILE A 139 -9.99 24.94 9.87
C ILE A 139 -10.59 24.46 8.55
N SER A 140 -9.90 24.74 7.44
CA SER A 140 -10.34 24.30 6.12
C SER A 140 -9.98 22.83 5.90
N ILE A 141 -11.01 22.00 5.74
CA ILE A 141 -10.89 20.57 5.44
C ILE A 141 -11.00 20.31 3.93
N GLY A 142 -11.81 21.11 3.23
CA GLY A 142 -12.06 20.94 1.79
C GLY A 142 -13.18 19.93 1.51
N MET A 143 -12.93 18.94 0.67
CA MET A 143 -13.93 17.92 0.33
C MET A 143 -14.02 16.81 1.40
N LEU A 144 -15.22 16.28 1.63
CA LEU A 144 -15.42 15.10 2.47
C LEU A 144 -16.17 14.01 1.69
N CYS A 145 -15.69 12.78 1.82
CA CYS A 145 -16.37 11.60 1.33
C CYS A 145 -17.28 11.01 2.41
N ALA A 146 -18.34 10.33 2.00
CA ALA A 146 -19.29 9.71 2.91
C ALA A 146 -18.57 8.67 3.78
N GLY A 147 -18.76 8.78 5.10
CA GLY A 147 -18.11 7.93 6.08
C GLY A 147 -16.68 8.32 6.46
N GLU A 148 -16.12 9.40 5.89
CA GLU A 148 -14.86 9.95 6.42
C GLU A 148 -15.07 10.58 7.80
N VAL A 149 -14.08 10.39 8.68
CA VAL A 149 -14.00 11.01 10.00
C VAL A 149 -12.71 11.81 10.08
N LYS A 150 -12.79 13.04 10.61
CA LYS A 150 -11.63 13.92 10.84
C LYS A 150 -11.53 14.22 12.33
N ASP A 151 -10.46 13.73 12.94
CA ASP A 151 -10.16 13.90 14.35
C ASP A 151 -9.26 15.11 14.56
N LEU A 152 -9.72 16.07 15.35
CA LEU A 152 -8.97 17.27 15.74
C LEU A 152 -8.74 17.23 17.25
N VAL A 153 -7.57 17.69 17.71
CA VAL A 153 -7.27 17.79 19.14
C VAL A 153 -7.19 19.26 19.53
N VAL A 154 -8.05 19.68 20.45
CA VAL A 154 -8.10 21.06 20.95
C VAL A 154 -7.48 21.12 22.33
N TYR A 155 -6.49 21.99 22.49
CA TYR A 155 -5.86 22.30 23.76
C TYR A 155 -6.40 23.65 24.24
N PHE A 156 -6.69 23.72 25.52
CA PHE A 156 -7.24 24.91 26.14
C PHE A 156 -6.70 25.08 27.55
N SER A 157 -6.64 26.33 27.98
CA SER A 157 -6.40 26.74 29.36
C SER A 157 -7.65 27.39 29.92
N TYR A 158 -7.76 27.38 31.24
CA TYR A 158 -8.72 28.20 31.97
C TYR A 158 -8.05 28.75 33.21
N THR A 159 -8.44 29.95 33.59
CA THR A 159 -7.95 30.58 34.81
C THR A 159 -8.90 30.23 35.95
N THR A 160 -8.35 29.63 36.99
CA THR A 160 -9.08 29.41 38.25
C THR A 160 -9.03 30.70 39.07
N GLY A 161 -10.18 31.25 39.43
CA GLY A 161 -10.26 32.31 40.43
C GLY A 161 -10.00 31.79 41.84
N SER A 162 -10.16 32.65 42.86
CA SER A 162 -10.33 32.21 44.24
C SER A 162 -11.67 31.48 44.36
N TRP A 163 -11.65 30.15 44.34
CA TRP A 163 -12.85 29.34 44.55
C TRP A 163 -12.89 28.82 45.97
N GLU A 164 -14.08 28.89 46.59
CA GLU A 164 -14.29 28.36 47.93
C GLU A 164 -14.09 26.84 47.98
N ARG A 165 -13.86 26.29 49.16
CA ARG A 165 -13.78 24.84 49.36
C ARG A 165 -15.11 24.17 49.02
N GLY A 166 -15.07 23.10 48.24
CA GLY A 166 -16.27 22.40 47.77
C GLY A 166 -17.06 23.14 46.68
N TYR A 167 -16.49 24.19 46.09
CA TYR A 167 -17.06 24.89 44.95
C TYR A 167 -17.20 23.95 43.75
N TYR A 168 -18.37 23.99 43.13
CA TYR A 168 -18.68 23.27 41.90
C TYR A 168 -19.18 24.24 40.85
N THR A 169 -18.59 24.18 39.66
CA THR A 169 -19.07 24.91 38.49
C THR A 169 -18.91 24.09 37.22
N THR A 170 -19.63 24.47 36.19
CA THR A 170 -19.45 23.93 34.84
C THR A 170 -19.07 25.08 33.93
N LEU A 171 -17.83 25.07 33.45
CA LEU A 171 -17.37 26.03 32.45
C LEU A 171 -17.96 25.66 31.09
N SER A 172 -18.55 26.64 30.40
CA SER A 172 -18.94 26.49 29.00
C SER A 172 -17.71 26.16 28.18
N GLY A 173 -17.58 24.91 27.73
CA GLY A 173 -16.31 24.46 27.20
C GLY A 173 -16.10 24.86 25.75
N ILE A 174 -15.90 23.88 24.88
CA ILE A 174 -15.57 24.11 23.47
C ILE A 174 -16.81 23.82 22.63
N THR A 175 -17.13 24.73 21.73
CA THR A 175 -18.19 24.55 20.72
C THR A 175 -17.57 24.44 19.34
N ALA A 176 -17.86 23.34 18.65
CA ALA A 176 -17.51 23.11 17.26
C ALA A 176 -18.75 23.25 16.36
N ARG A 177 -18.56 23.89 15.21
CA ARG A 177 -19.56 24.02 14.14
C ARG A 177 -18.89 23.65 12.82
N VAL A 178 -19.59 22.88 11.99
CA VAL A 178 -19.13 22.57 10.64
C VAL A 178 -19.98 23.34 9.63
N THR A 179 -19.32 23.98 8.67
CA THR A 179 -19.98 24.58 7.51
C THR A 179 -19.43 23.95 6.24
N TYR A 180 -20.28 23.72 5.25
CA TYR A 180 -19.91 23.09 3.98
C TYR A 180 -20.86 23.52 2.86
N LYS A 181 -20.58 23.10 1.63
CA LYS A 181 -21.45 23.28 0.47
C LYS A 181 -21.87 21.92 -0.07
N ASP A 182 -23.12 21.79 -0.48
CA ASP A 182 -23.67 20.54 -1.04
C ASP A 182 -23.13 20.24 -2.45
N MET A 183 -22.64 21.26 -3.15
CA MET A 183 -22.12 21.15 -4.51
C MET A 183 -20.95 22.10 -4.76
N PRO A 184 -20.02 21.74 -5.67
CA PRO A 184 -18.86 22.55 -6.02
C PRO A 184 -19.29 23.95 -6.48
N GLY A 185 -18.63 24.98 -5.96
CA GLY A 185 -18.93 26.36 -6.36
C GLY A 185 -20.30 26.89 -5.91
N GLY A 186 -21.03 26.15 -5.07
CA GLY A 186 -22.28 26.63 -4.47
C GLY A 186 -22.09 27.96 -3.73
N GLN A 187 -23.06 28.87 -3.85
CA GLN A 187 -23.03 30.16 -3.14
C GLN A 187 -23.54 30.03 -1.70
N ALA A 188 -24.49 29.14 -1.46
CA ALA A 188 -25.03 28.88 -0.13
C ALA A 188 -24.17 27.85 0.61
N SER A 189 -23.82 28.17 1.86
CA SER A 189 -23.18 27.24 2.78
C SER A 189 -24.24 26.66 3.72
N THR A 190 -24.22 25.34 3.86
CA THR A 190 -25.00 24.59 4.84
C THR A 190 -24.20 24.52 6.15
N SER A 191 -24.86 24.75 7.28
CA SER A 191 -24.26 24.63 8.60
C SER A 191 -24.84 23.44 9.34
N THR A 192 -23.99 22.69 10.03
CA THR A 192 -24.44 21.67 10.97
C THR A 192 -24.92 22.30 12.26
N ASN A 193 -25.60 21.48 13.08
CA ASN A 193 -25.82 21.81 14.49
C ASN A 193 -24.48 21.98 15.22
N ASN A 194 -24.50 22.81 16.27
CA ASN A 194 -23.35 22.98 17.16
C ASN A 194 -23.16 21.71 18.00
N CYS A 195 -21.90 21.30 18.17
CA CYS A 195 -21.51 20.31 19.17
C CYS A 195 -20.71 21.02 20.25
N SER A 196 -21.15 20.91 21.51
CA SER A 196 -20.50 21.59 22.63
C SER A 196 -20.14 20.58 23.72
N VAL A 197 -18.91 20.69 24.23
CA VAL A 197 -18.43 19.95 25.40
C VAL A 197 -18.18 20.95 26.52
N SER A 198 -18.61 20.64 27.74
CA SER A 198 -18.40 21.48 28.92
C SER A 198 -17.41 20.83 29.89
N VAL A 199 -16.76 21.65 30.71
CA VAL A 199 -15.79 21.17 31.72
C VAL A 199 -16.38 21.38 33.10
N ALA A 200 -16.64 20.29 33.80
CA ALA A 200 -17.01 20.32 35.22
C ALA A 200 -15.77 20.56 36.06
N VAL A 201 -15.84 21.52 36.98
CA VAL A 201 -14.75 21.85 37.89
C VAL A 201 -15.22 21.76 39.33
N HIS A 202 -14.46 21.03 40.14
CA HIS A 202 -14.74 20.77 41.55
C HIS A 202 -13.49 21.12 42.36
N THR A 203 -13.62 21.99 43.35
CA THR A 203 -12.55 22.19 44.34
C THR A 203 -12.67 21.18 45.47
N THR A 204 -11.54 20.79 46.04
CA THR A 204 -11.54 19.87 47.16
C THR A 204 -12.05 20.53 48.43
N GLN A 205 -12.67 19.73 49.29
CA GLN A 205 -13.00 20.16 50.65
C GLN A 205 -11.75 20.17 51.54
N ASP A 206 -10.77 19.30 51.27
CA ASP A 206 -9.49 19.22 51.98
C ASP A 206 -8.33 19.70 51.11
N GLY A 207 -7.26 20.24 51.72
CA GLY A 207 -6.09 20.79 51.00
C GLY A 207 -5.25 19.78 50.21
N SER A 208 -5.70 18.53 50.08
CA SER A 208 -5.08 17.52 49.23
C SER A 208 -5.58 17.68 47.79
N LEU A 209 -4.66 17.64 46.82
CA LEU A 209 -5.04 17.52 45.40
C LEU A 209 -5.83 16.22 45.24
N PRO A 210 -7.05 16.25 44.68
CA PRO A 210 -7.76 15.02 44.39
C PRO A 210 -6.97 14.32 43.28
N ALA A 211 -6.80 13.01 43.37
CA ALA A 211 -6.34 12.24 42.22
C ALA A 211 -7.28 12.58 41.05
N ASN A 212 -6.73 12.92 39.87
CA ASN A 212 -7.56 13.22 38.70
C ASN A 212 -8.52 12.03 38.49
N PRO A 213 -9.84 12.22 38.71
CA PRO A 213 -10.75 11.09 38.82
C PRO A 213 -11.01 10.43 37.46
N CYS A 214 -10.61 11.09 36.38
CA CYS A 214 -10.81 10.61 35.01
C CYS A 214 -9.47 10.25 34.38
N PRO A 215 -9.22 8.97 34.04
CA PRO A 215 -8.12 8.64 33.15
C PRO A 215 -8.29 9.38 31.81
N PRO A 216 -7.21 9.70 31.09
CA PRO A 216 -7.32 10.40 29.82
C PRO A 216 -8.17 9.60 28.83
N PHE A 217 -8.99 10.30 28.04
CA PHE A 217 -9.87 9.62 27.08
C PHE A 217 -9.04 8.89 26.01
N PRO A 218 -9.23 7.57 25.79
CA PRO A 218 -8.34 6.77 24.95
C PRO A 218 -8.18 7.29 23.52
N LEU A 219 -9.27 7.70 22.86
CA LEU A 219 -9.21 8.19 21.48
C LEU A 219 -8.44 9.51 21.35
N VAL A 220 -8.51 10.39 22.36
CA VAL A 220 -7.73 11.63 22.39
C VAL A 220 -6.25 11.30 22.52
N LEU A 221 -5.88 10.39 23.42
CA LEU A 221 -4.49 9.94 23.55
C LEU A 221 -3.96 9.31 22.26
N GLN A 222 -4.74 8.44 21.62
CA GLN A 222 -4.34 7.82 20.34
C GLN A 222 -4.10 8.87 19.26
N GLN A 223 -4.96 9.88 19.15
CA GLN A 223 -4.79 10.93 18.16
C GLN A 223 -3.61 11.86 18.47
N MET A 224 -3.38 12.18 19.75
CA MET A 224 -2.18 12.92 20.18
C MET A 224 -0.90 12.16 19.81
N VAL A 225 -0.86 10.84 20.05
CA VAL A 225 0.28 9.99 19.66
C VAL A 225 0.47 10.01 18.14
N ARG A 226 -0.60 9.87 17.35
CA ARG A 226 -0.51 9.92 15.89
C ARG A 226 0.10 11.22 15.39
N PHE A 227 -0.33 12.37 15.90
CA PHE A 227 0.24 13.66 15.52
C PHE A 227 1.73 13.79 15.91
N LYS A 228 2.12 13.31 17.09
CA LYS A 228 3.53 13.27 17.49
C LYS A 228 4.38 12.36 16.59
N VAL A 229 3.83 11.24 16.12
CA VAL A 229 4.51 10.33 15.17
C VAL A 229 4.68 11.00 13.80
N VAL A 230 3.67 11.75 13.33
CA VAL A 230 3.79 12.59 12.13
C VAL A 230 4.96 13.56 12.27
N ASP A 231 5.05 14.29 13.39
CA ASP A 231 6.16 15.23 13.64
C ASP A 231 7.52 14.52 13.67
N LEU A 232 7.60 13.34 14.30
CA LEU A 232 8.81 12.52 14.35
C LEU A 232 9.28 12.13 12.94
N LEU A 233 8.37 11.64 12.09
CA LEU A 233 8.69 11.23 10.72
C LEU A 233 9.09 12.41 9.82
N ILE A 234 8.44 13.56 9.99
CA ILE A 234 8.85 14.81 9.33
C ILE A 234 10.29 15.17 9.72
N GLY A 235 10.63 15.10 11.02
CA GLY A 235 11.98 15.35 11.51
C GLY A 235 13.02 14.41 10.90
N ILE A 236 12.69 13.12 10.74
CA ILE A 236 13.58 12.14 10.09
C ILE A 236 13.84 12.50 8.62
N LEU A 237 12.81 12.92 7.88
CA LEU A 237 12.96 13.33 6.47
C LEU A 237 13.80 14.61 6.33
N GLN A 238 13.67 15.54 7.28
CA GLN A 238 14.48 16.76 7.32
C GLN A 238 15.96 16.45 7.59
N GLU A 239 16.25 15.57 8.54
CA GLU A 239 17.62 15.13 8.86
C GLU A 239 18.24 14.38 7.69
N LEU A 240 17.50 13.50 7.01
CA LEU A 240 17.97 12.82 5.80
C LEU A 240 18.31 13.83 4.69
N LYS A 241 17.49 14.88 4.52
CA LYS A 241 17.77 15.96 3.57
C LYS A 241 19.05 16.72 3.93
N ALA A 242 19.29 16.99 5.22
CA ALA A 242 20.51 17.63 5.68
C ALA A 242 21.74 16.75 5.41
N LEU A 243 21.69 15.47 5.78
CA LEU A 243 22.76 14.50 5.51
C LEU A 243 23.11 14.39 4.02
N LYS A 244 22.10 14.41 3.13
CA LYS A 244 22.32 14.40 1.69
C LYS A 244 23.07 15.65 1.20
N LYS A 245 22.79 16.82 1.79
CA LYS A 245 23.50 18.07 1.45
C LYS A 245 24.97 18.00 1.90
N ASP A 246 25.22 17.48 3.10
CA ASP A 246 26.56 17.41 3.69
C ASP A 246 27.45 16.38 2.98
N ALA A 247 26.87 15.26 2.53
CA ALA A 247 27.59 14.23 1.77
C ALA A 247 27.90 14.65 0.31
N GLY A 248 27.27 15.71 -0.20
CA GLY A 248 27.20 16.06 -1.62
C GLY A 248 27.78 17.43 -1.99
N GLY A 249 28.95 17.81 -1.44
CA GLY A 249 29.70 18.97 -1.92
C GLY A 249 29.99 18.88 -3.42
N ALA A 250 29.20 19.62 -4.23
CA ALA A 250 29.27 19.74 -5.69
C ALA A 250 28.87 18.50 -6.52
N LYS A 251 27.63 18.57 -7.04
CA LYS A 251 26.91 17.70 -8.00
C LYS A 251 25.93 16.73 -7.33
N GLU A 252 24.65 17.13 -7.35
CA GLU A 252 23.52 16.21 -7.28
C GLU A 252 23.73 15.09 -8.32
N LYS A 253 24.25 13.95 -7.88
CA LYS A 253 23.93 12.70 -8.57
C LYS A 253 22.54 12.32 -8.09
N ASP A 254 21.61 12.24 -9.04
CA ASP A 254 20.16 12.03 -8.92
C ASP A 254 19.74 10.67 -8.32
N GLY A 255 20.50 10.14 -7.35
CA GLY A 255 20.08 8.99 -6.56
C GLY A 255 19.27 9.44 -5.34
N VAL A 256 17.96 9.25 -5.37
CA VAL A 256 17.12 9.12 -4.14
C VAL A 256 17.48 7.83 -3.36
N ASP A 257 18.35 7.01 -3.94
CA ASP A 257 18.63 5.63 -3.55
C ASP A 257 20.11 5.39 -3.17
N ASP A 258 20.75 6.29 -2.40
CA ASP A 258 22.01 5.88 -1.76
C ASP A 258 21.69 4.89 -0.64
N PRO A 259 22.05 3.59 -0.78
CA PRO A 259 21.72 2.58 0.22
C PRO A 259 22.37 2.86 1.58
N VAL A 260 23.49 3.59 1.60
CA VAL A 260 24.18 3.99 2.82
C VAL A 260 23.36 5.05 3.56
N LEU A 261 22.89 6.09 2.87
CA LEU A 261 22.04 7.12 3.47
C LEU A 261 20.71 6.53 3.97
N GLN A 262 20.12 5.59 3.23
CA GLN A 262 18.89 4.91 3.68
C GLN A 262 19.13 4.02 4.91
N SER A 263 20.26 3.33 4.99
CA SER A 263 20.64 2.56 6.18
C SER A 263 20.86 3.47 7.41
N ILE A 264 21.48 4.64 7.22
CA ILE A 264 21.62 5.65 8.27
C ILE A 264 20.24 6.15 8.72
N ALA A 265 19.36 6.49 7.78
CA ALA A 265 17.98 6.89 8.08
C ALA A 265 17.21 5.81 8.85
N ALA A 266 17.38 4.53 8.49
CA ALA A 266 16.74 3.42 9.16
C ALA A 266 17.17 3.30 10.63
N ASN A 267 18.48 3.41 10.89
CA ASN A 267 19.02 3.35 12.25
C ASN A 267 18.61 4.57 13.08
N MET A 268 18.53 5.74 12.44
CA MET A 268 18.07 6.97 13.07
C MET A 268 16.57 6.90 13.45
N LEU A 269 15.73 6.46 12.52
CA LEU A 269 14.30 6.23 12.75
C LEU A 269 14.10 5.22 13.88
N GLN A 270 14.81 4.09 13.84
CA GLN A 270 14.71 3.07 14.89
C GLN A 270 15.08 3.64 16.26
N ARG A 271 16.18 4.39 16.36
CA ARG A 271 16.64 4.98 17.63
C ARG A 271 15.62 5.97 18.18
N LYS A 272 15.22 6.96 17.38
CA LYS A 272 14.24 7.98 17.79
C LYS A 272 12.88 7.35 18.14
N TRP A 273 12.49 6.29 17.45
CA TRP A 273 11.27 5.56 17.76
C TRP A 273 11.34 4.88 19.14
N MET A 274 12.47 4.26 19.49
CA MET A 274 12.66 3.65 20.81
C MET A 274 12.70 4.71 21.91
N GLU A 275 13.39 5.83 21.68
CA GLU A 275 13.41 6.98 22.60
C GLU A 275 12.02 7.57 22.80
N PHE A 276 11.24 7.73 21.73
CA PHE A 276 9.85 8.21 21.79
C PHE A 276 9.00 7.30 22.67
N LYS A 277 9.04 5.98 22.45
CA LYS A 277 8.27 5.01 23.26
C LYS A 277 8.68 5.01 24.74
N GLN A 278 9.93 5.33 25.05
CA GLN A 278 10.45 5.37 26.42
C GLN A 278 10.16 6.69 27.14
N SER A 279 10.08 7.81 26.41
CA SER A 279 10.01 9.15 26.99
C SER A 279 8.63 9.78 26.91
N ASP A 280 7.81 9.43 25.91
CA ASP A 280 6.54 10.12 25.67
C ASP A 280 5.44 9.68 26.65
N GLU A 281 4.92 10.64 27.40
CA GLU A 281 3.88 10.38 28.42
C GLU A 281 2.53 10.02 27.79
N SER A 282 2.19 10.53 26.60
CA SER A 282 0.93 10.15 25.93
C SER A 282 0.99 8.71 25.43
N TRP A 283 2.14 8.28 24.91
CA TRP A 283 2.38 6.89 24.54
C TRP A 283 2.26 5.96 25.75
N LYS A 284 2.91 6.30 26.87
CA LYS A 284 2.83 5.51 28.11
C LYS A 284 1.41 5.45 28.66
N ALA A 285 0.72 6.60 28.73
CA ALA A 285 -0.64 6.72 29.26
C ALA A 285 -1.68 5.97 28.42
N ALA A 286 -1.41 5.73 27.14
CA ALA A 286 -2.28 4.95 26.25
C ALA A 286 -2.19 3.42 26.48
N THR A 287 -1.57 2.98 27.58
CA THR A 287 -1.43 1.57 27.98
C THR A 287 -2.46 1.26 29.08
N PRO A 288 -3.34 0.24 28.96
CA PRO A 288 -3.16 -1.00 28.20
C PRO A 288 -3.57 -0.93 26.72
N LYS A 289 -2.68 -1.44 25.86
CA LYS A 289 -2.77 -1.51 24.38
C LYS A 289 -3.99 -2.28 23.84
N SER A 290 -4.83 -2.88 24.69
CA SER A 290 -5.94 -3.72 24.26
C SER A 290 -7.15 -2.93 23.75
N LEU A 291 -7.25 -1.64 24.08
CA LEU A 291 -8.35 -0.77 23.65
C LEU A 291 -7.98 0.19 22.52
N LEU A 292 -6.68 0.32 22.20
CA LEU A 292 -6.18 1.29 21.24
C LEU A 292 -5.33 0.59 20.18
N ASP A 293 -5.58 0.94 18.93
CA ASP A 293 -4.77 0.47 17.80
C ASP A 293 -3.46 1.27 17.71
N LEU A 294 -2.61 1.11 18.72
CA LEU A 294 -1.22 1.59 18.75
C LEU A 294 -0.24 0.52 18.25
N GLY A 295 -0.68 -0.74 18.23
CA GLY A 295 0.09 -1.85 17.66
C GLY A 295 0.31 -1.68 16.15
N SER A 296 -0.68 -1.15 15.42
CA SER A 296 -0.55 -0.83 14.00
C SER A 296 0.54 0.21 13.73
N ILE A 297 0.59 1.29 14.52
CA ILE A 297 1.62 2.35 14.38
C ILE A 297 3.03 1.79 14.63
N ASP A 298 3.21 0.99 15.71
CA ASP A 298 4.52 0.36 15.97
C ASP A 298 4.89 -0.62 14.84
N GLY A 299 3.94 -1.38 14.31
CA GLY A 299 4.12 -2.25 13.16
C GLY A 299 4.55 -1.50 11.90
N ASP A 300 3.88 -0.40 11.58
CA ASP A 300 4.17 0.48 10.45
C ASP A 300 5.57 1.10 10.55
N VAL A 301 5.93 1.68 11.70
CA VAL A 301 7.26 2.29 11.89
C VAL A 301 8.36 1.23 11.77
N ASN A 302 8.16 0.04 12.33
CA ASN A 302 9.11 -1.07 12.18
C ASN A 302 9.21 -1.53 10.71
N ALA A 303 8.10 -1.55 9.97
CA ALA A 303 8.10 -1.87 8.54
C ALA A 303 8.84 -0.80 7.72
N MET A 304 8.65 0.49 8.01
CA MET A 304 9.41 1.59 7.39
C MET A 304 10.92 1.42 7.61
N VAL A 305 11.36 1.09 8.84
CA VAL A 305 12.77 0.77 9.12
C VAL A 305 13.27 -0.39 8.25
N GLY A 306 12.46 -1.44 8.10
CA GLY A 306 12.77 -2.58 7.25
C GLY A 306 12.90 -2.22 5.76
N ILE A 307 12.00 -1.36 5.25
CA ILE A 307 12.00 -0.87 3.87
C ILE A 307 13.25 -0.04 3.59
N LEU A 308 13.61 0.88 4.50
CA LEU A 308 14.81 1.69 4.39
C LEU A 308 16.09 0.84 4.40
N ARG A 309 16.16 -0.18 5.26
CA ARG A 309 17.30 -1.12 5.27
C ARG A 309 17.47 -1.89 3.96
N LYS A 310 16.37 -2.13 3.23
CA LYS A 310 16.39 -2.80 1.93
C LYS A 310 16.73 -1.85 0.77
N GLY A 311 16.91 -0.55 1.02
CA GLY A 311 17.21 0.41 -0.03
C GLY A 311 15.99 0.79 -0.90
N LEU A 312 14.76 0.54 -0.42
CA LEU A 312 13.52 0.73 -1.19
C LEU A 312 12.95 2.17 -1.10
N GLY A 313 13.70 3.09 -0.49
CA GLY A 313 13.36 4.51 -0.45
C GLY A 313 12.39 4.91 0.66
N VAL A 314 12.07 6.20 0.66
CA VAL A 314 11.23 6.87 1.68
C VAL A 314 9.76 7.01 1.25
N GLY A 315 9.35 6.40 0.14
CA GLY A 315 8.00 6.54 -0.42
C GLY A 315 6.90 6.13 0.56
N CYS A 316 7.07 5.01 1.27
CA CYS A 316 6.12 4.55 2.28
C CYS A 316 5.94 5.55 3.43
N ILE A 317 7.01 6.27 3.82
CA ILE A 317 6.96 7.31 4.86
C ILE A 317 6.13 8.48 4.39
N TYR A 318 6.35 8.97 3.17
CA TYR A 318 5.56 10.06 2.59
C TYR A 318 4.08 9.68 2.38
N SER A 319 3.80 8.42 1.99
CA SER A 319 2.43 7.91 1.86
C SER A 319 1.73 7.84 3.22
N TRP A 320 2.43 7.33 4.24
CA TRP A 320 1.92 7.27 5.60
C TRP A 320 1.65 8.66 6.17
N LEU A 321 2.58 9.61 5.97
CA LEU A 321 2.40 11.02 6.33
C LEU A 321 1.17 11.60 5.63
N SER A 322 1.03 11.38 4.31
CA SER A 322 -0.14 11.87 3.56
C SER A 322 -1.45 11.34 4.13
N SER A 323 -1.49 10.04 4.47
CA SER A 323 -2.65 9.37 5.06
C SER A 323 -3.02 9.98 6.41
N HIS A 324 -2.05 10.17 7.30
CA HIS A 324 -2.30 10.62 8.68
C HIS A 324 -2.51 12.13 8.79
N GLU A 325 -1.81 12.92 7.97
CA GLU A 325 -2.02 14.37 7.90
C GLU A 325 -3.42 14.69 7.36
N MET A 326 -3.85 14.01 6.30
CA MET A 326 -5.17 14.22 5.70
C MET A 326 -6.26 13.34 6.32
N GLN A 327 -5.91 12.37 7.17
CA GLN A 327 -6.82 11.38 7.73
C GLN A 327 -7.70 10.75 6.64
N ARG A 328 -7.03 10.25 5.59
CA ARG A 328 -7.65 9.63 4.41
C ARG A 328 -6.88 8.39 4.03
N ALA A 329 -7.60 7.38 3.53
CA ALA A 329 -6.97 6.14 3.10
C ALA A 329 -5.99 6.38 1.93
N THR A 330 -4.82 5.76 2.04
CA THR A 330 -3.81 5.66 0.98
C THR A 330 -3.27 4.24 0.94
N VAL A 331 -2.59 3.88 -0.15
CA VAL A 331 -1.79 2.64 -0.19
C VAL A 331 -0.36 3.00 0.17
N THR A 332 0.11 2.42 1.28
CA THR A 332 1.41 2.72 1.88
C THR A 332 2.45 1.61 1.65
N GLY A 333 2.01 0.38 1.37
CA GLY A 333 2.88 -0.79 1.39
C GLY A 333 3.24 -1.25 2.82
N LEU A 334 2.44 -0.85 3.82
CA LEU A 334 2.69 -1.08 5.25
C LEU A 334 1.58 -1.96 5.87
N PRO A 335 1.83 -2.62 7.01
CA PRO A 335 0.88 -3.55 7.61
C PRO A 335 -0.50 -2.95 7.93
N ALA A 336 -0.60 -1.66 8.28
CA ALA A 336 -1.86 -1.01 8.67
C ALA A 336 -2.64 -0.37 7.50
N GLU A 337 -2.63 -0.99 6.31
CA GLU A 337 -3.19 -0.44 5.07
C GLU A 337 -4.70 -0.10 5.09
N ALA A 338 -5.46 -0.64 6.04
CA ALA A 338 -6.91 -0.42 6.15
C ALA A 338 -7.31 0.92 6.81
N MET A 339 -6.35 1.68 7.34
CA MET A 339 -6.64 2.88 8.12
C MET A 339 -7.34 3.97 7.29
N PHE A 340 -8.38 4.59 7.87
CA PHE A 340 -9.25 5.60 7.26
C PHE A 340 -10.09 5.15 6.05
N ARG A 341 -10.14 3.85 5.73
CA ARG A 341 -11.04 3.35 4.68
C ARG A 341 -12.49 3.53 5.09
N THR A 342 -13.27 4.12 4.19
CA THR A 342 -14.73 4.15 4.34
C THR A 342 -15.31 2.77 4.00
N PRO A 343 -16.54 2.45 4.44
CA PRO A 343 -17.18 1.18 4.08
C PRO A 343 -17.25 0.93 2.57
N VAL A 344 -17.42 1.99 1.76
CA VAL A 344 -17.46 1.88 0.30
C VAL A 344 -16.08 1.57 -0.29
N MET A 345 -15.02 2.17 0.26
CA MET A 345 -13.64 1.84 -0.13
C MET A 345 -13.34 0.39 0.18
N GLU A 346 -13.69 -0.08 1.38
CA GLU A 346 -13.47 -1.47 1.81
C GLU A 346 -14.18 -2.47 0.89
N MET A 347 -15.44 -2.22 0.54
CA MET A 347 -16.17 -3.06 -0.41
C MET A 347 -15.51 -3.10 -1.80
N MET A 348 -15.01 -1.96 -2.29
CA MET A 348 -14.36 -1.90 -3.61
C MET A 348 -13.02 -2.63 -3.60
N VAL A 349 -12.24 -2.49 -2.53
CA VAL A 349 -10.98 -3.21 -2.36
C VAL A 349 -11.23 -4.72 -2.26
N GLN A 350 -12.22 -5.18 -1.50
CA GLN A 350 -12.59 -6.60 -1.44
C GLN A 350 -13.03 -7.14 -2.81
N LYS A 351 -13.74 -6.35 -3.61
CA LYS A 351 -14.10 -6.73 -4.97
C LYS A 351 -12.87 -6.91 -5.87
N VAL A 352 -11.90 -5.99 -5.79
CA VAL A 352 -10.62 -6.10 -6.50
C VAL A 352 -9.89 -7.38 -6.08
N HIS A 353 -9.75 -7.64 -4.79
CA HIS A 353 -9.11 -8.84 -4.28
C HIS A 353 -9.77 -10.12 -4.80
N ARG A 354 -11.11 -10.19 -4.78
CA ARG A 354 -11.85 -11.35 -5.34
C ARG A 354 -11.58 -11.52 -6.84
N GLN A 355 -11.51 -10.42 -7.61
CA GLN A 355 -11.22 -10.49 -9.04
C GLN A 355 -9.79 -10.95 -9.32
N LEU A 356 -8.82 -10.49 -8.55
CA LEU A 356 -7.42 -10.94 -8.67
C LEU A 356 -7.29 -12.43 -8.34
N LEU A 357 -7.90 -12.89 -7.25
CA LEU A 357 -7.93 -14.31 -6.89
C LEU A 357 -8.59 -15.18 -7.98
N LEU A 358 -9.67 -14.70 -8.60
CA LEU A 358 -10.30 -15.40 -9.72
C LEU A 358 -9.41 -15.45 -10.96
N LYS A 359 -8.68 -14.36 -11.24
CA LYS A 359 -7.73 -14.29 -12.35
C LYS A 359 -6.57 -15.26 -12.14
N GLU A 360 -5.96 -15.25 -10.96
CA GLU A 360 -4.89 -16.18 -10.57
C GLU A 360 -5.34 -17.63 -10.68
N ALA A 361 -6.55 -17.95 -10.19
CA ALA A 361 -7.10 -19.30 -10.31
C ALA A 361 -7.33 -19.72 -11.78
N TYR A 362 -7.80 -18.82 -12.63
CA TYR A 362 -8.01 -19.10 -14.05
C TYR A 362 -6.69 -19.31 -14.80
N GLU A 363 -5.69 -18.46 -14.54
CA GLU A 363 -4.35 -18.59 -15.13
C GLU A 363 -3.67 -19.90 -14.69
N GLN A 364 -3.81 -20.27 -13.41
CA GLN A 364 -3.26 -21.52 -12.89
C GLN A 364 -3.91 -22.77 -13.53
N VAL A 365 -5.23 -22.75 -13.75
CA VAL A 365 -5.95 -23.82 -14.47
C VAL A 365 -5.54 -23.89 -15.94
N ALA A 366 -5.33 -22.74 -16.60
CA ALA A 366 -4.89 -22.69 -17.98
C ALA A 366 -3.46 -23.23 -18.15
N GLU A 367 -2.55 -22.86 -17.24
CA GLU A 367 -1.19 -23.40 -17.20
C GLU A 367 -1.17 -24.90 -16.92
N ASP A 368 -1.96 -25.38 -15.96
CA ASP A 368 -2.07 -26.81 -15.68
C ASP A 368 -2.55 -27.59 -16.92
N ARG A 369 -3.58 -27.09 -17.60
CA ARG A 369 -4.12 -27.71 -18.81
C ARG A 369 -3.07 -27.80 -19.93
N ALA A 370 -2.32 -26.72 -20.17
CA ALA A 370 -1.27 -26.69 -21.17
C ALA A 370 -0.15 -27.72 -20.86
N VAL A 371 0.20 -27.90 -19.59
CA VAL A 371 1.17 -28.92 -19.16
C VAL A 371 0.64 -30.34 -19.37
N TYR A 372 -0.64 -30.58 -19.05
CA TYR A 372 -1.27 -31.89 -19.27
C TYR A 372 -1.37 -32.24 -20.77
N ASP A 373 -1.80 -31.31 -21.61
CA ASP A 373 -1.93 -31.51 -23.06
C ASP A 373 -0.55 -31.78 -23.71
N GLY A 374 0.48 -31.06 -23.26
CA GLY A 374 1.87 -31.30 -23.68
C GLY A 374 2.38 -32.70 -23.28
N ALA A 375 2.05 -33.17 -22.07
CA ALA A 375 2.42 -34.51 -21.62
C ALA A 375 1.69 -35.63 -22.39
N ILE A 376 0.41 -35.43 -22.69
CA ILE A 376 -0.40 -36.36 -23.51
C ILE A 376 0.19 -36.45 -24.93
N GLY A 377 0.54 -35.31 -25.55
CA GLY A 377 1.15 -35.29 -26.88
C GLY A 377 2.49 -36.05 -26.96
N LEU A 378 3.32 -35.95 -25.91
CA LEU A 378 4.57 -36.70 -25.83
C LEU A 378 4.34 -38.22 -25.70
N LEU A 379 3.39 -38.64 -24.87
CA LEU A 379 3.04 -40.05 -24.71
C LEU A 379 2.44 -40.66 -26.00
N ASP A 380 1.59 -39.91 -26.70
CA ASP A 380 1.05 -40.32 -28.00
C ASP A 380 2.14 -40.51 -29.06
N GLY A 381 3.13 -39.61 -29.08
CA GLY A 381 4.30 -39.72 -29.97
C GLY A 381 5.13 -40.99 -29.72
N ILE A 382 5.34 -41.35 -28.45
CA ILE A 382 6.03 -42.61 -28.08
C ILE A 382 5.18 -43.82 -28.48
N ASN A 383 3.88 -43.79 -28.24
CA ASN A 383 2.96 -44.87 -28.58
C ASN A 383 2.90 -45.13 -30.10
N LYS A 384 2.88 -44.07 -30.93
CA LYS A 384 2.93 -44.20 -32.39
C LYS A 384 4.21 -44.87 -32.89
N ARG A 385 5.36 -44.53 -32.30
CA ARG A 385 6.64 -45.19 -32.62
C ARG A 385 6.64 -46.66 -32.22
N PHE A 386 6.11 -46.97 -31.02
CA PHE A 386 5.94 -48.36 -30.58
C PHE A 386 5.10 -49.18 -31.58
N GLN A 387 3.97 -48.63 -32.03
CA GLN A 387 3.11 -49.28 -33.03
C GLN A 387 3.83 -49.52 -34.37
N LEU A 388 4.64 -48.57 -34.85
CA LEU A 388 5.43 -48.74 -36.07
C LEU A 388 6.43 -49.89 -35.94
N TRP A 389 7.13 -49.97 -34.81
CA TRP A 389 8.05 -51.08 -34.57
C TRP A 389 7.34 -52.42 -34.46
N CYS A 390 6.16 -52.48 -33.84
CA CYS A 390 5.35 -53.71 -33.80
C CYS A 390 4.88 -54.14 -35.19
N LYS A 391 4.55 -53.19 -36.09
CA LYS A 391 4.23 -53.51 -37.49
C LYS A 391 5.44 -54.05 -38.23
N LEU A 392 6.59 -53.38 -38.11
CA LEU A 392 7.82 -53.82 -38.76
C LEU A 392 8.24 -55.23 -38.32
N ASP A 393 8.07 -55.54 -37.03
CA ASP A 393 8.33 -56.87 -36.45
C ASP A 393 7.35 -57.92 -37.00
N ALA A 394 6.08 -57.57 -37.17
CA ALA A 394 5.06 -58.47 -37.74
C ALA A 394 5.20 -58.68 -39.25
N GLU A 395 5.84 -57.74 -39.97
CA GLU A 395 6.08 -57.81 -41.41
C GLU A 395 7.40 -58.53 -41.78
N VAL A 396 8.16 -59.01 -40.79
CA VAL A 396 9.32 -59.88 -41.04
C VAL A 396 8.82 -61.19 -41.66
N PRO A 397 9.29 -61.56 -42.86
CA PRO A 397 8.85 -62.79 -43.52
C PRO A 397 9.15 -64.02 -42.64
N PRO A 398 8.21 -64.96 -42.49
CA PRO A 398 8.51 -66.21 -41.82
C PRO A 398 9.60 -66.97 -42.60
N ALA A 399 10.50 -67.65 -41.88
CA ALA A 399 11.59 -68.41 -42.47
C ALA A 399 11.07 -69.34 -43.58
N PHE A 400 11.65 -69.24 -44.78
CA PHE A 400 11.30 -70.09 -45.93
C PHE A 400 11.43 -71.57 -45.54
N GLN A 401 10.31 -72.31 -45.49
CA GLN A 401 10.33 -73.77 -45.40
C GLN A 401 10.67 -74.34 -46.78
N LEU A 402 11.94 -74.65 -46.99
CA LEU A 402 12.39 -75.48 -48.10
C LEU A 402 12.27 -76.96 -47.70
N ASP A 403 11.62 -77.73 -48.58
CA ASP A 403 11.35 -79.16 -48.39
C ASP A 403 12.65 -79.97 -48.31
N HIS A 404 12.57 -81.03 -47.51
CA HIS A 404 13.62 -81.92 -47.04
C HIS A 404 14.79 -82.21 -48.00
N GLN A 405 16.01 -81.76 -47.61
CA GLN A 405 17.30 -82.49 -47.62
C GLN A 405 18.48 -81.51 -47.80
N HIS A 406 18.71 -80.66 -46.81
CA HIS A 406 20.02 -80.28 -46.28
C HIS A 406 19.75 -79.32 -45.11
N GLN A 407 20.40 -79.55 -43.97
CA GLN A 407 20.40 -78.65 -42.83
C GLN A 407 20.91 -77.28 -43.28
N ASP A 408 20.10 -76.24 -43.13
CA ASP A 408 20.61 -74.88 -42.93
C ASP A 408 20.03 -74.34 -41.62
N ASP A 409 20.80 -74.53 -40.55
CA ASP A 409 20.69 -73.73 -39.31
C ASP A 409 20.72 -72.23 -39.62
N GLU A 410 21.27 -71.80 -40.76
CA GLU A 410 21.44 -70.40 -41.13
C GLU A 410 20.14 -69.62 -41.40
N SER A 411 19.09 -70.24 -41.96
CA SER A 411 17.85 -69.52 -42.33
C SER A 411 16.91 -69.24 -41.14
N ARG A 412 16.78 -70.21 -40.23
CA ARG A 412 16.12 -70.02 -38.93
C ARG A 412 16.88 -69.01 -38.08
N ASN A 413 18.21 -69.10 -38.07
CA ASN A 413 19.09 -68.18 -37.36
C ASN A 413 18.99 -66.75 -37.93
N LEU A 414 18.84 -66.57 -39.25
CA LEU A 414 18.70 -65.23 -39.84
C LEU A 414 17.38 -64.54 -39.42
N THR A 415 16.27 -65.27 -39.41
CA THR A 415 14.96 -64.71 -39.02
C THR A 415 14.95 -64.36 -37.53
N ASP A 416 15.50 -65.23 -36.67
CA ASP A 416 15.66 -64.97 -35.24
C ASP A 416 16.64 -63.81 -34.95
N VAL A 417 17.72 -63.71 -35.75
CA VAL A 417 18.67 -62.58 -35.69
C VAL A 417 18.00 -61.27 -36.11
N LEU A 418 17.12 -61.28 -37.11
CA LEU A 418 16.36 -60.10 -37.56
C LEU A 418 15.35 -59.66 -36.49
N HIS A 419 14.53 -60.56 -35.95
CA HIS A 419 13.62 -60.23 -34.83
C HIS A 419 14.38 -59.74 -33.60
N GLY A 420 15.50 -60.39 -33.25
CA GLY A 420 16.37 -59.96 -32.16
C GLY A 420 16.98 -58.57 -32.41
N GLY A 421 17.38 -58.27 -33.65
CA GLY A 421 17.88 -56.97 -34.09
C GLY A 421 16.81 -55.88 -34.01
N ILE A 422 15.61 -56.15 -34.52
CA ILE A 422 14.45 -55.25 -34.48
C ILE A 422 14.03 -54.97 -33.02
N SER A 423 13.98 -56.00 -32.16
CA SER A 423 13.62 -55.82 -30.75
C SER A 423 14.63 -54.92 -30.00
N ARG A 424 15.94 -55.11 -30.24
CA ARG A 424 16.98 -54.25 -29.66
C ARG A 424 16.91 -52.82 -30.20
N ALA A 425 16.70 -52.64 -31.51
CA ALA A 425 16.56 -51.33 -32.14
C ALA A 425 15.30 -50.59 -31.63
N ARG A 426 14.17 -51.29 -31.52
CA ARG A 426 12.92 -50.79 -30.92
C ARG A 426 13.16 -50.32 -29.49
N GLN A 427 13.78 -51.15 -28.65
CA GLN A 427 14.00 -50.80 -27.25
C GLN A 427 14.94 -49.61 -27.09
N HIS A 428 15.96 -49.50 -27.96
CA HIS A 428 16.85 -48.35 -28.01
C HIS A 428 16.14 -47.06 -28.48
N ASP A 429 15.33 -47.12 -29.55
CA ASP A 429 14.57 -45.97 -30.06
C ASP A 429 13.52 -45.49 -29.05
N ILE A 430 12.79 -46.40 -28.40
CA ILE A 430 11.84 -46.06 -27.33
C ILE A 430 12.57 -45.42 -26.14
N TYR A 431 13.72 -45.96 -25.75
CA TYR A 431 14.53 -45.39 -24.67
C TYR A 431 15.01 -43.97 -25.00
N LEU A 432 15.51 -43.75 -26.23
CA LEU A 432 15.92 -42.42 -26.69
C LEU A 432 14.74 -41.46 -26.81
N ALA A 433 13.59 -41.92 -27.31
CA ALA A 433 12.36 -41.13 -27.38
C ALA A 433 11.84 -40.74 -25.99
N ALA A 434 11.89 -41.67 -25.02
CA ALA A 434 11.54 -41.40 -23.63
C ALA A 434 12.50 -40.39 -23.00
N ILE A 435 13.82 -40.52 -23.20
CA ILE A 435 14.81 -39.55 -22.72
C ILE A 435 14.57 -38.17 -23.35
N HIS A 436 14.33 -38.12 -24.66
CA HIS A 436 14.06 -36.87 -25.36
C HIS A 436 12.78 -36.22 -24.84
N ALA A 437 11.70 -36.99 -24.67
CA ALA A 437 10.45 -36.53 -24.08
C ALA A 437 10.64 -36.04 -22.64
N ILE A 438 11.44 -36.74 -21.82
CA ILE A 438 11.77 -36.31 -20.45
C ILE A 438 12.56 -35.00 -20.47
N LYS A 439 13.55 -34.84 -21.36
CA LYS A 439 14.31 -33.59 -21.50
C LYS A 439 13.44 -32.43 -22.00
N GLN A 440 12.53 -32.69 -22.93
CA GLN A 440 11.57 -31.72 -23.45
C GLN A 440 10.53 -31.32 -22.39
N TRP A 441 10.08 -32.27 -21.57
CA TRP A 441 9.22 -32.01 -20.42
C TRP A 441 9.94 -31.22 -19.32
N GLN A 442 11.21 -31.55 -19.03
CA GLN A 442 12.03 -30.83 -18.05
C GLN A 442 12.35 -29.39 -18.47
N SER A 443 12.49 -29.13 -19.77
CA SER A 443 12.73 -27.79 -20.31
C SER A 443 11.45 -26.92 -20.37
N SER A 444 10.28 -27.55 -20.51
CA SER A 444 8.97 -26.86 -20.51
C SER A 444 8.33 -26.70 -19.13
N SER A 445 8.84 -27.38 -18.09
CA SER A 445 8.31 -27.29 -16.72
C SER A 445 9.07 -26.29 -15.84
N THR A 446 8.31 -25.49 -15.07
CA THR A 446 8.85 -24.47 -14.16
C THR A 446 9.63 -25.09 -12.99
N PRO A 447 10.62 -24.37 -12.40
CA PRO A 447 11.54 -24.91 -11.39
C PRO A 447 10.86 -25.47 -10.13
N GLU A 448 9.70 -24.93 -9.74
CA GLU A 448 8.96 -25.38 -8.54
C GLU A 448 8.35 -26.79 -8.72
N ARG A 449 7.90 -27.15 -9.94
CA ARG A 449 7.41 -28.52 -10.23
C ARG A 449 8.52 -29.56 -10.25
N ARG A 450 9.76 -29.18 -10.62
CA ARG A 450 10.92 -30.10 -10.57
C ARG A 450 11.21 -30.60 -9.16
N ARG A 451 10.91 -29.81 -8.12
CA ARG A 451 11.11 -30.19 -6.71
C ARG A 451 10.01 -31.13 -6.18
N MET A 452 8.75 -30.96 -6.61
CA MET A 452 7.67 -31.87 -6.19
C MET A 452 7.78 -33.26 -6.84
N ALA A 453 8.26 -33.34 -8.09
CA ALA A 453 8.45 -34.60 -8.80
C ALA A 453 9.61 -35.45 -8.22
N THR A 454 10.70 -34.80 -7.78
CA THR A 454 11.86 -35.49 -7.17
C THR A 454 11.64 -35.84 -5.69
N GLY A 455 10.73 -35.15 -4.99
CA GLY A 455 10.42 -35.42 -3.58
C GLY A 455 9.56 -36.67 -3.33
N ARG A 456 8.84 -37.19 -4.32
CA ARG A 456 7.94 -38.36 -4.16
C ARG A 456 8.62 -39.73 -4.31
N THR A 457 9.80 -39.80 -4.93
CA THR A 457 10.53 -41.07 -5.11
C THR A 457 11.42 -41.46 -3.93
N SER A 458 11.71 -40.54 -3.00
CA SER A 458 12.58 -40.85 -1.85
C SER A 458 11.85 -41.45 -0.63
N ARG A 459 10.51 -41.55 -0.63
CA ARG A 459 9.73 -42.06 0.52
C ARG A 459 9.12 -43.46 0.36
N ARG A 460 9.47 -44.22 -0.69
CA ARG A 460 8.91 -45.57 -0.93
C ARG A 460 9.93 -46.70 -1.08
N MET A 461 11.16 -46.49 -0.61
CA MET A 461 12.16 -47.56 -0.40
C MET A 461 12.74 -47.43 1.01
N HIS A 462 11.88 -47.47 2.02
CA HIS A 462 12.20 -47.87 3.40
C HIS A 462 10.87 -48.04 4.14
N ALA A 463 10.22 -49.17 3.86
CA ALA A 463 9.27 -49.86 4.72
C ALA A 463 9.22 -51.31 4.24
#